data_AF-A0A2H0UFU0-F1
#
_entry.id   AF-A0A2H0UFU0-F1
#
_cell.length_a   1.000
_cell.length_b   1.000
_cell.length_c   1.000
_cell.angle_alpha   90.00
_cell.angle_beta   90.00
_cell.angle_gamma   90.00
#
_symmetry.space_group_name_H-M   'P 1'
#
loop_
_entity.id
_entity.type
_entity.pdbx_description
1 polymer ?
#
loop_
_entity_poly.entity_id
_entity_poly.type
_entity_poly.pdbx_seq_one_letter_code
_entity_poly.pdbx_strand_id
1 'polypeptide(L)'
;MARSSHPFSNPFGNTEEEQPRRGKPPRFFAPDRTEPTRKFEKLPEQIESSLNIEVASSPEEIVDYETKRVRWYLNKWKRYKELGYDSVIRLPASINPESMEVTDDEIRAAIQNEFHTNKNDYESYAETFKEAWSTMREKVIPIMEQIYGFQPAGDFHIVPTAYGTGGGSLEKDGPVFFRLPKFRPPTNGEPITEVEAITHEILCHEVTAHLREETAIDDSPVVATHQEYKERLMDLLGRTLLVRAGIMKREGVRMVGGGDAGAPDIDPLYYTDPEHPDENNLRYEGRLPDLIKDIETKLSQS
;
A
#
# COMPACT_ATOMS: atom_id res chain seq x y z
N MET A 1 -50.25 -8.73 27.19
CA MET A 1 -50.46 -10.18 27.03
C MET A 1 -49.53 -10.64 25.93
N ALA A 2 -48.77 -11.73 25.95
CA ALA A 2 -48.26 -12.64 26.97
C ALA A 2 -47.08 -13.36 26.29
N ARG A 3 -46.13 -13.87 27.09
CA ARG A 3 -44.86 -14.50 26.69
C ARG A 3 -45.04 -15.87 26.01
N SER A 4 -44.05 -16.26 25.19
CA SER A 4 -43.44 -17.62 25.16
C SER A 4 -42.13 -17.51 24.35
N SER A 5 -40.88 -17.71 24.80
CA SER A 5 -40.18 -18.69 25.66
C SER A 5 -39.97 -20.10 25.08
N HIS A 6 -38.78 -20.26 24.46
CA HIS A 6 -37.84 -21.41 24.51
C HIS A 6 -38.16 -22.71 23.73
N PRO A 7 -37.23 -23.70 23.64
CA PRO A 7 -35.85 -23.67 23.09
C PRO A 7 -35.49 -24.99 22.35
N PHE A 8 -34.44 -25.08 21.52
CA PHE A 8 -33.75 -26.35 21.13
C PHE A 8 -32.43 -25.97 20.44
N SER A 9 -31.29 -26.65 20.53
CA SER A 9 -30.73 -27.67 21.42
C SER A 9 -29.30 -27.92 20.94
N ASN A 10 -28.37 -28.04 21.88
CA ASN A 10 -26.96 -28.36 21.65
C ASN A 10 -26.81 -29.89 21.72
N PRO A 11 -26.35 -30.60 20.67
CA PRO A 11 -25.91 -31.98 20.79
C PRO A 11 -24.39 -32.00 20.76
N PHE A 12 -23.76 -32.37 21.87
CA PHE A 12 -22.71 -33.40 21.98
C PHE A 12 -22.03 -33.21 23.34
N GLY A 13 -22.38 -34.15 24.22
CA GLY A 13 -21.90 -34.22 25.58
C GLY A 13 -20.52 -34.85 25.69
N ASN A 14 -19.97 -34.62 26.87
CA ASN A 14 -18.77 -35.21 27.44
C ASN A 14 -18.78 -36.74 27.40
N THR A 15 -17.60 -37.30 27.18
CA THR A 15 -17.15 -38.56 27.79
C THR A 15 -15.72 -38.34 28.31
N GLU A 16 -15.58 -38.30 29.64
CA GLU A 16 -14.44 -38.88 30.36
C GLU A 16 -14.38 -40.38 30.00
N GLU A 17 -13.29 -41.15 29.98
CA GLU A 17 -12.04 -41.14 30.74
C GLU A 17 -11.16 -42.23 30.08
N GLU A 18 -9.86 -42.02 29.84
CA GLU A 18 -8.85 -43.10 29.90
C GLU A 18 -7.43 -42.51 29.80
N GLN A 19 -6.68 -42.56 30.90
CA GLN A 19 -5.23 -42.34 30.89
C GLN A 19 -4.50 -43.55 30.30
N PRO A 20 -3.38 -43.33 29.60
CA PRO A 20 -2.15 -43.90 30.14
C PRO A 20 -0.88 -43.05 29.98
N ARG A 21 -0.10 -43.08 31.08
CA ARG A 21 1.36 -43.22 31.15
C ARG A 21 2.26 -42.05 30.72
N ARG A 22 2.87 -41.48 31.76
CA ARG A 22 4.09 -40.66 31.80
C ARG A 22 5.15 -41.07 30.76
N GLY A 23 5.25 -40.30 29.68
CA GLY A 23 6.45 -40.14 28.88
C GLY A 23 7.16 -38.84 29.29
N LYS A 24 8.47 -38.88 29.47
CA LYS A 24 9.30 -37.70 29.78
C LYS A 24 9.11 -36.62 28.71
N PRO A 25 9.04 -35.32 29.05
CA PRO A 25 9.01 -34.27 28.04
C PRO A 25 10.30 -34.29 27.20
N PRO A 26 10.22 -34.04 25.89
CA PRO A 26 11.42 -33.84 25.09
C PRO A 26 12.16 -32.60 25.60
N ARG A 27 13.49 -32.73 25.73
CA ARG A 27 14.38 -31.62 26.01
C ARG A 27 14.31 -30.65 24.84
N PHE A 28 13.58 -29.55 25.00
CA PHE A 28 13.78 -28.39 24.16
C PHE A 28 15.17 -27.82 24.45
N PHE A 29 16.03 -27.85 23.44
CA PHE A 29 17.26 -27.09 23.44
C PHE A 29 16.89 -25.62 23.56
N ALA A 30 17.40 -24.95 24.60
CA ALA A 30 17.38 -23.50 24.65
C ALA A 30 18.18 -22.97 23.46
N PRO A 31 17.62 -22.09 22.60
CA PRO A 31 18.44 -21.41 21.62
C PRO A 31 19.39 -20.47 22.37
N ASP A 32 20.67 -20.62 21.99
CA ASP A 32 21.79 -19.86 22.49
C ASP A 32 21.52 -18.36 22.32
N ARG A 33 21.71 -17.59 23.40
CA ARG A 33 21.59 -16.13 23.38
C ARG A 33 22.85 -15.55 22.73
N THR A 34 22.95 -15.68 21.41
CA THR A 34 23.85 -14.84 20.63
C THR A 34 23.01 -13.75 19.98
N GLU A 35 23.08 -12.55 20.55
CA GLU A 35 22.59 -11.32 19.93
C GLU A 35 23.13 -11.24 18.49
N PRO A 36 22.29 -11.00 17.46
CA PRO A 36 22.81 -10.63 16.17
C PRO A 36 23.25 -9.17 16.27
N THR A 37 24.50 -8.94 16.69
CA THR A 37 25.19 -7.69 16.38
C THR A 37 25.38 -7.65 14.86
N ARG A 38 24.37 -7.14 14.14
CA ARG A 38 24.58 -6.69 12.75
C ARG A 38 25.60 -5.57 12.82
N LYS A 39 26.82 -5.89 12.39
CA LYS A 39 27.83 -4.89 12.06
C LYS A 39 27.21 -3.98 11.00
N PHE A 40 27.01 -2.71 11.34
CA PHE A 40 26.83 -1.67 10.33
C PHE A 40 28.13 -1.64 9.52
N GLU A 41 28.17 -2.37 8.41
CA GLU A 41 29.20 -2.19 7.41
C GLU A 41 29.12 -0.74 6.94
N LYS A 42 30.26 -0.06 6.89
CA LYS A 42 30.36 1.30 6.37
C LYS A 42 29.76 1.31 4.96
N LEU A 43 28.69 2.07 4.78
CA LEU A 43 28.15 2.38 3.47
C LEU A 43 29.28 2.99 2.60
N PRO A 44 29.44 2.53 1.35
CA PRO A 44 30.41 3.10 0.44
C PRO A 44 30.14 4.59 0.19
N GLU A 45 31.20 5.31 -0.17
CA GLU A 45 31.24 6.75 -0.45
C GLU A 45 30.04 7.25 -1.27
N GLN A 46 29.56 8.44 -0.93
CA GLN A 46 28.45 9.21 -1.53
C GLN A 46 28.01 8.73 -2.92
N ILE A 47 27.03 7.84 -2.92
CA ILE A 47 26.18 7.60 -4.09
C ILE A 47 25.20 8.77 -4.09
N GLU A 48 25.28 9.67 -5.07
CA GLU A 48 24.17 10.59 -5.39
C GLU A 48 22.87 9.79 -5.31
N SER A 49 21.84 10.25 -4.57
CA SER A 49 20.62 9.48 -4.34
C SER A 49 20.17 8.78 -5.63
N SER A 50 20.31 7.45 -5.69
CA SER A 50 20.09 6.68 -6.91
C SER A 50 18.60 6.34 -7.09
N LEU A 51 17.72 7.26 -6.69
CA LEU A 51 16.29 7.09 -6.87
C LEU A 51 15.93 7.53 -8.29
N ASN A 52 15.60 6.56 -9.13
CA ASN A 52 15.20 6.80 -10.50
C ASN A 52 13.75 6.39 -10.70
N ILE A 53 13.08 7.15 -11.54
CA ILE A 53 11.75 6.83 -12.01
C ILE A 53 11.80 6.84 -13.53
N GLU A 54 11.41 5.72 -14.11
CA GLU A 54 11.09 5.60 -15.52
C GLU A 54 9.56 5.62 -15.67
N VAL A 55 9.07 6.31 -16.70
CA VAL A 55 7.63 6.40 -16.96
C VAL A 55 7.34 5.70 -18.27
N ALA A 56 6.54 4.63 -18.22
CA ALA A 56 6.05 3.95 -19.41
C ALA A 56 5.35 4.95 -20.32
N SER A 57 5.78 5.01 -21.57
CA SER A 57 5.29 6.02 -22.52
C SER A 57 5.11 5.50 -23.94
N SER A 58 5.68 4.35 -24.29
CA SER A 58 5.41 3.74 -25.59
C SER A 58 4.09 2.95 -25.60
N PRO A 59 3.28 3.00 -26.67
CA PRO A 59 2.04 2.25 -26.77
C PRO A 59 2.20 0.75 -26.53
N GLU A 60 3.25 0.14 -27.10
CA GLU A 60 3.53 -1.29 -26.98
C GLU A 60 3.79 -1.68 -25.53
N GLU A 61 4.64 -0.92 -24.84
CA GLU A 61 4.96 -1.13 -23.42
C GLU A 61 3.72 -0.98 -22.53
N ILE A 62 2.91 0.07 -22.75
CA ILE A 62 1.69 0.30 -21.97
C ILE A 62 0.71 -0.86 -22.16
N VAL A 63 0.48 -1.30 -23.40
CA VAL A 63 -0.41 -2.43 -23.69
C VAL A 63 0.07 -3.71 -22.98
N ASP A 64 1.38 -3.94 -22.93
CA ASP A 64 1.97 -5.10 -22.28
C ASP A 64 1.76 -5.06 -20.75
N TYR A 65 1.97 -3.91 -20.12
CA TYR A 65 1.71 -3.74 -18.70
C TYR A 65 0.23 -3.85 -18.35
N GLU A 66 -0.65 -3.25 -19.16
CA GLU A 66 -2.09 -3.35 -18.97
C GLU A 66 -2.57 -4.80 -19.10
N THR A 67 -1.99 -5.57 -20.03
CA THR A 67 -2.31 -7.00 -20.21
C THR A 67 -1.97 -7.80 -18.96
N LYS A 68 -0.77 -7.59 -18.39
CA LYS A 68 -0.35 -8.21 -17.13
C LYS A 68 -1.26 -7.81 -15.97
N ARG A 69 -1.63 -6.52 -15.89
CA ARG A 69 -2.50 -6.00 -14.84
C ARG A 69 -3.91 -6.60 -14.90
N VAL A 70 -4.53 -6.60 -16.09
CA VAL A 70 -5.86 -7.22 -16.29
C VAL A 70 -5.82 -8.71 -15.98
N ARG A 71 -4.81 -9.44 -16.46
CA ARG A 71 -4.61 -10.87 -16.14
C ARG A 71 -4.54 -11.12 -14.64
N TRP A 72 -3.79 -10.29 -13.92
CA TRP A 72 -3.68 -10.40 -12.47
C TRP A 72 -5.05 -10.24 -11.78
N TYR A 73 -5.82 -9.20 -12.13
CA TYR A 73 -7.14 -8.99 -11.55
C TYR A 73 -8.14 -10.09 -11.91
N LEU A 74 -8.10 -10.64 -13.12
CA LEU A 74 -8.91 -11.80 -13.49
C LEU A 74 -8.58 -13.02 -12.61
N ASN A 75 -7.29 -13.29 -12.38
CA ASN A 75 -6.83 -14.37 -11.51
C ASN A 75 -7.23 -14.16 -10.04
N LYS A 76 -7.43 -12.92 -9.61
CA LYS A 76 -7.83 -12.55 -8.24
C LYS A 76 -9.32 -12.22 -8.11
N TRP A 77 -10.09 -12.26 -9.20
CA TRP A 77 -11.44 -11.71 -9.27
C TRP A 77 -12.36 -12.24 -8.16
N LYS A 78 -12.40 -13.57 -8.01
CA LYS A 78 -13.22 -14.22 -6.98
C LYS A 78 -12.93 -13.67 -5.59
N ARG A 79 -11.65 -13.51 -5.22
CA ARG A 79 -11.25 -12.97 -3.92
C ARG A 79 -11.68 -11.51 -3.75
N TYR A 80 -11.46 -10.67 -4.76
CA TYR A 80 -11.87 -9.26 -4.69
C TYR A 80 -13.38 -9.10 -4.56
N LYS A 81 -14.15 -9.94 -5.27
CA LYS A 81 -15.61 -9.99 -5.15
C LYS A 81 -16.07 -10.47 -3.77
N GLU A 82 -15.45 -11.50 -3.22
CA GLU A 82 -15.73 -11.98 -1.84
C GLU A 82 -15.46 -10.89 -0.79
N LEU A 83 -14.48 -10.03 -1.03
CA LEU A 83 -14.13 -8.89 -0.17
C LEU A 83 -14.95 -7.61 -0.47
N GLY A 84 -15.83 -7.62 -1.47
CA GLY A 84 -16.65 -6.46 -1.86
C GLY A 84 -15.89 -5.35 -2.61
N TYR A 85 -14.70 -5.64 -3.13
CA TYR A 85 -13.86 -4.70 -3.87
C TYR A 85 -14.01 -4.80 -5.40
N ASP A 86 -14.96 -5.59 -5.92
CA ASP A 86 -15.20 -5.73 -7.36
C ASP A 86 -15.64 -4.42 -8.01
N SER A 87 -16.39 -3.58 -7.30
CA SER A 87 -16.89 -2.28 -7.79
C SER A 87 -15.80 -1.25 -8.11
N VAL A 88 -14.61 -1.38 -7.50
CA VAL A 88 -13.49 -0.45 -7.71
C VAL A 88 -12.52 -0.92 -8.80
N ILE A 89 -12.63 -2.18 -9.25
CA ILE A 89 -11.79 -2.75 -10.31
C ILE A 89 -12.38 -2.37 -11.67
N ARG A 90 -11.59 -1.71 -12.52
CA ARG A 90 -11.93 -1.53 -13.93
C ARG A 90 -11.27 -2.61 -14.79
N LEU A 91 -12.05 -3.26 -15.64
CA LEU A 91 -11.59 -4.18 -16.68
C LEU A 91 -11.97 -3.63 -18.07
N PRO A 92 -11.36 -4.10 -19.16
CA PRO A 92 -11.82 -3.77 -20.50
C PRO A 92 -13.29 -4.18 -20.69
N ALA A 93 -14.08 -3.37 -21.37
CA ALA A 93 -15.53 -3.52 -21.48
C ALA A 93 -15.95 -4.83 -22.15
N SER A 94 -15.12 -5.37 -23.03
CA SER A 94 -15.36 -6.66 -23.71
C SER A 94 -14.95 -7.88 -22.87
N ILE A 95 -14.33 -7.69 -21.71
CA ILE A 95 -13.86 -8.78 -20.84
C ILE A 95 -14.88 -9.02 -19.73
N ASN A 96 -15.48 -10.21 -19.73
CA ASN A 96 -16.32 -10.67 -18.64
C ASN A 96 -15.47 -11.42 -17.60
N PRO A 97 -15.31 -10.91 -16.36
CA PRO A 97 -14.47 -11.54 -15.35
C PRO A 97 -15.05 -12.86 -14.78
N GLU A 98 -16.33 -13.15 -15.03
CA GLU A 98 -16.94 -14.42 -14.65
C GLU A 98 -16.67 -15.54 -15.69
N SER A 99 -16.03 -15.22 -16.82
CA SER A 99 -15.63 -16.19 -17.83
C SER A 99 -14.34 -16.92 -17.43
N MET A 100 -14.33 -18.25 -17.51
CA MET A 100 -13.18 -19.07 -17.09
C MET A 100 -12.02 -19.14 -18.11
N GLU A 101 -12.20 -18.67 -19.35
CA GLU A 101 -11.28 -18.99 -20.47
C GLU A 101 -10.67 -17.78 -21.19
N VAL A 102 -10.64 -16.59 -20.57
CA VAL A 102 -10.06 -15.41 -21.23
C VAL A 102 -8.55 -15.59 -21.42
N THR A 103 -8.08 -15.64 -22.67
CA THR A 103 -6.66 -15.78 -23.05
C THR A 103 -5.92 -14.43 -23.06
N ASP A 104 -4.57 -14.45 -23.03
CA ASP A 104 -3.77 -13.21 -23.04
C ASP A 104 -3.93 -12.43 -24.35
N ASP A 105 -4.14 -13.13 -25.47
CA ASP A 105 -4.39 -12.50 -26.77
C ASP A 105 -5.74 -11.79 -26.79
N GLU A 106 -6.77 -12.37 -26.18
CA GLU A 106 -8.08 -11.72 -26.04
C GLU A 106 -8.02 -10.48 -25.14
N ILE A 107 -7.26 -10.56 -24.03
CA ILE A 107 -7.01 -9.41 -23.16
C ILE A 107 -6.28 -8.31 -23.94
N ARG A 108 -5.18 -8.66 -24.62
CA ARG A 108 -4.38 -7.70 -25.38
C ARG A 108 -5.20 -7.04 -26.48
N ALA A 109 -6.00 -7.80 -27.22
CA ALA A 109 -6.89 -7.27 -28.25
C ALA A 109 -7.95 -6.32 -27.69
N ALA A 110 -8.56 -6.67 -26.54
CA ALA A 110 -9.50 -5.79 -25.85
C ALA A 110 -8.85 -4.46 -25.42
N ILE A 111 -7.64 -4.56 -24.85
CA ILE A 111 -6.86 -3.40 -24.42
C ILE A 111 -6.48 -2.53 -25.62
N GLN A 112 -5.97 -3.11 -26.70
CA GLN A 112 -5.58 -2.37 -27.91
C GLN A 112 -6.76 -1.59 -28.51
N ASN A 113 -7.93 -2.23 -28.57
CA ASN A 113 -9.15 -1.59 -29.07
C ASN A 113 -9.54 -0.35 -28.24
N GLU A 114 -9.43 -0.42 -26.91
CA GLU A 114 -9.70 0.73 -26.04
C GLU A 114 -8.55 1.74 -25.98
N PHE A 115 -7.30 1.29 -26.10
CA PHE A 115 -6.09 2.12 -26.02
C PHE A 115 -6.12 3.21 -27.08
N HIS A 116 -6.52 2.90 -28.31
CA HIS A 116 -6.65 3.90 -29.38
C HIS A 116 -7.60 5.04 -29.01
N THR A 117 -8.66 4.76 -28.25
CA THR A 117 -9.61 5.78 -27.79
C THR A 117 -9.04 6.64 -26.65
N ASN A 118 -8.09 6.10 -25.89
CA ASN A 118 -7.52 6.72 -24.70
C ASN A 118 -6.07 7.22 -24.91
N LYS A 119 -5.51 7.08 -26.11
CA LYS A 119 -4.08 7.29 -26.38
C LYS A 119 -3.57 8.64 -25.86
N ASN A 120 -4.31 9.72 -26.14
CA ASN A 120 -3.95 11.06 -25.69
C ASN A 120 -3.95 11.19 -24.16
N ASP A 121 -4.84 10.46 -23.47
CA ASP A 121 -4.87 10.47 -22.00
C ASP A 121 -3.64 9.77 -21.42
N TYR A 122 -3.22 8.64 -22.00
CA TYR A 122 -1.97 7.96 -21.60
C TYR A 122 -0.76 8.86 -21.81
N GLU A 123 -0.61 9.45 -23.01
CA GLU A 123 0.52 10.32 -23.35
C GLU A 123 0.57 11.56 -22.44
N SER A 124 -0.56 12.26 -22.27
CA SER A 124 -0.63 13.46 -21.43
C SER A 124 -0.31 13.16 -19.97
N TYR A 125 -0.78 12.03 -19.47
CA TYR A 125 -0.58 11.65 -18.08
C TYR A 125 0.83 11.13 -17.81
N ALA A 126 1.48 10.47 -18.79
CA ALA A 126 2.91 10.16 -18.71
C ALA A 126 3.76 11.44 -18.59
N GLU A 127 3.43 12.51 -19.34
CA GLU A 127 4.11 13.80 -19.18
C GLU A 127 3.84 14.44 -17.81
N THR A 128 2.61 14.33 -17.30
CA THR A 128 2.28 14.80 -15.93
C THR A 128 3.15 14.11 -14.87
N PHE A 129 3.40 12.80 -15.01
CA PHE A 129 4.31 12.09 -14.10
C PHE A 129 5.75 12.56 -14.19
N LYS A 130 6.24 12.86 -15.40
CA LYS A 130 7.60 13.41 -15.59
C LYS A 130 7.74 14.78 -14.91
N GLU A 131 6.72 15.64 -15.05
CA GLU A 131 6.67 16.95 -14.38
C GLU A 131 6.59 16.83 -12.85
N ALA A 132 5.72 15.94 -12.35
CA ALA A 132 5.61 15.65 -10.93
C ALA A 132 6.93 15.12 -10.36
N TRP A 133 7.58 14.19 -11.07
CA TRP A 133 8.88 13.66 -10.67
C TRP A 133 9.98 14.73 -10.66
N SER A 134 10.00 15.63 -11.64
CA SER A 134 10.90 16.79 -11.63
C SER A 134 10.71 17.65 -10.37
N THR A 135 9.46 17.94 -10.02
CA THR A 135 9.11 18.68 -8.79
C THR A 135 9.59 17.95 -7.54
N MET A 136 9.42 16.62 -7.50
CA MET A 136 9.86 15.80 -6.37
C MET A 136 11.38 15.78 -6.22
N ARG A 137 12.13 15.66 -7.32
CA ARG A 137 13.60 15.73 -7.30
C ARG A 137 14.10 17.05 -6.73
N GLU A 138 13.45 18.16 -7.07
CA GLU A 138 13.86 19.49 -6.60
C GLU A 138 13.50 19.72 -5.13
N LYS A 139 12.32 19.28 -4.68
CA LYS A 139 11.75 19.72 -3.39
C LYS A 139 11.61 18.62 -2.33
N VAL A 140 11.29 17.39 -2.74
CA VAL A 140 10.98 16.29 -1.82
C VAL A 140 12.22 15.44 -1.54
N ILE A 141 12.90 14.96 -2.58
CA ILE A 141 14.07 14.09 -2.43
C ILE A 141 15.16 14.68 -1.50
N PRO A 142 15.51 15.99 -1.59
CA PRO A 142 16.58 16.55 -0.75
C PRO A 142 16.30 16.54 0.75
N ILE A 143 15.04 16.45 1.17
CA ILE A 143 14.64 16.42 2.58
C ILE A 143 14.34 15.01 3.08
N MET A 144 14.35 14.00 2.21
CA MET A 144 13.97 12.64 2.58
C MET A 144 14.92 12.04 3.62
N GLU A 145 16.24 12.16 3.46
CA GLU A 145 17.20 11.61 4.43
C GLU A 145 16.97 12.16 5.85
N GLN A 146 16.60 13.44 5.96
CA GLN A 146 16.29 14.07 7.25
C GLN A 146 15.07 13.42 7.92
N ILE A 147 14.04 13.06 7.15
CA ILE A 147 12.76 12.55 7.65
C ILE A 147 12.82 11.03 7.82
N TYR A 148 13.42 10.33 6.86
CA TYR A 148 13.51 8.88 6.84
C TYR A 148 14.64 8.38 7.74
N GLY A 149 15.70 9.17 7.93
CA GLY A 149 16.90 8.75 8.65
C GLY A 149 17.81 7.83 7.85
N PHE A 150 17.53 7.65 6.54
CA PHE A 150 18.37 6.93 5.58
C PHE A 150 18.24 7.55 4.19
N GLN A 151 19.27 7.36 3.36
CA GLN A 151 19.28 7.80 1.97
C GLN A 151 18.37 6.89 1.13
N PRO A 152 17.31 7.41 0.49
CA PRO A 152 16.45 6.60 -0.37
C PRO A 152 17.17 6.24 -1.68
N ALA A 153 16.96 5.01 -2.15
CA ALA A 153 17.54 4.48 -3.38
C ALA A 153 16.59 3.45 -4.01
N GLY A 154 16.58 3.36 -5.34
CA GLY A 154 15.77 2.39 -6.07
C GLY A 154 15.42 2.86 -7.48
N ASP A 155 15.21 1.92 -8.38
CA ASP A 155 14.75 2.19 -9.75
C ASP A 155 13.29 1.75 -9.86
N PHE A 156 12.40 2.71 -10.07
CA PHE A 156 10.96 2.47 -10.13
C PHE A 156 10.42 2.73 -11.53
N HIS A 157 9.43 1.93 -11.93
CA HIS A 157 8.76 2.08 -13.21
C HIS A 157 7.30 2.47 -12.98
N ILE A 158 6.91 3.67 -13.42
CA ILE A 158 5.54 4.16 -13.35
C ILE A 158 4.79 3.82 -14.61
N VAL A 159 3.57 3.29 -14.46
CA VAL A 159 2.69 2.94 -15.57
C VAL A 159 1.34 3.65 -15.44
N PRO A 160 1.04 4.63 -16.32
CA PRO A 160 -0.33 5.09 -16.56
C PRO A 160 -1.25 3.90 -16.89
N THR A 161 -2.38 3.76 -16.20
CA THR A 161 -3.31 2.64 -16.43
C THR A 161 -4.78 3.05 -16.49
N ALA A 162 -5.55 2.40 -17.35
CA ALA A 162 -7.00 2.49 -17.36
C ALA A 162 -7.67 1.38 -16.54
N TYR A 163 -6.94 0.37 -16.07
CA TYR A 163 -7.50 -0.85 -15.49
C TYR A 163 -7.05 -1.08 -14.05
N GLY A 164 -7.76 -1.96 -13.33
CA GLY A 164 -7.49 -2.26 -11.94
C GLY A 164 -8.03 -1.21 -10.95
N THR A 165 -7.43 -1.17 -9.76
CA THR A 165 -7.72 -0.20 -8.69
C THR A 165 -7.04 1.16 -8.98
N GLY A 166 -7.19 2.12 -8.05
CA GLY A 166 -6.70 3.50 -8.20
C GLY A 166 -5.18 3.66 -8.32
N GLY A 167 -4.41 2.86 -7.59
CA GLY A 167 -2.95 2.90 -7.53
C GLY A 167 -2.37 1.56 -7.07
N GLY A 168 -1.03 1.43 -7.10
CA GLY A 168 -0.28 0.35 -6.48
C GLY A 168 0.42 -0.62 -7.43
N SER A 169 1.41 -1.34 -6.89
CA SER A 169 2.17 -2.41 -7.54
C SER A 169 1.43 -3.75 -7.47
N LEU A 170 1.72 -4.66 -8.41
CA LEU A 170 1.14 -6.02 -8.42
C LEU A 170 1.99 -7.02 -7.63
N GLU A 171 3.26 -6.69 -7.44
CA GLU A 171 4.29 -7.49 -6.80
C GLU A 171 5.41 -6.56 -6.31
N LYS A 172 6.17 -7.03 -5.30
CA LYS A 172 7.32 -6.32 -4.74
C LYS A 172 8.31 -5.99 -5.87
N ASP A 173 8.82 -4.76 -5.88
CA ASP A 173 9.76 -4.25 -6.89
C ASP A 173 9.19 -4.23 -8.34
N GLY A 174 7.88 -4.44 -8.51
CA GLY A 174 7.21 -4.38 -9.80
C GLY A 174 6.87 -2.94 -10.25
N PRO A 175 6.31 -2.77 -11.46
CA PRO A 175 5.82 -1.48 -11.91
C PRO A 175 4.70 -0.96 -10.99
N VAL A 176 4.74 0.34 -10.71
CA VAL A 176 3.73 1.04 -9.92
C VAL A 176 2.73 1.68 -10.87
N PHE A 177 1.48 1.25 -10.75
CA PHE A 177 0.43 1.67 -11.67
C PHE A 177 -0.37 2.81 -11.08
N PHE A 178 -0.72 3.78 -11.92
CA PHE A 178 -1.56 4.90 -11.52
C PHE A 178 -2.73 5.05 -12.48
N ARG A 179 -3.94 5.06 -11.94
CA ARG A 179 -5.14 5.12 -12.76
C ARG A 179 -5.29 6.47 -13.44
N LEU A 180 -5.62 6.45 -14.74
CA LEU A 180 -5.87 7.66 -15.54
C LEU A 180 -6.93 8.52 -14.83
N PRO A 181 -6.78 9.85 -14.77
CA PRO A 181 -7.65 10.74 -14.00
C PRO A 181 -9.15 10.53 -14.27
N LYS A 182 -9.53 10.39 -15.54
CA LYS A 182 -10.95 10.19 -15.94
C LYS A 182 -11.56 8.88 -15.45
N PHE A 183 -10.73 7.91 -15.06
CA PHE A 183 -11.18 6.63 -14.55
C PHE A 183 -11.03 6.53 -13.03
N ARG A 184 -10.40 7.49 -12.35
CA ARG A 184 -10.28 7.45 -10.89
C ARG A 184 -11.67 7.55 -10.25
N PRO A 185 -11.95 6.77 -9.19
CA PRO A 185 -13.15 7.00 -8.40
C PRO A 185 -13.10 8.41 -7.79
N PRO A 186 -14.25 9.10 -7.65
CA PRO A 186 -14.29 10.41 -7.01
C PRO A 186 -13.77 10.30 -5.58
N THR A 187 -12.68 11.01 -5.28
CA THR A 187 -12.22 11.26 -3.91
C THR A 187 -13.11 12.34 -3.30
N ASN A 188 -13.30 12.33 -1.97
CA ASN A 188 -14.18 13.22 -1.20
C ASN A 188 -13.85 14.72 -1.35
N GLY A 189 -14.10 15.31 -2.51
CA GLY A 189 -14.15 16.75 -2.77
C GLY A 189 -12.93 17.38 -3.42
N GLU A 190 -11.73 16.78 -3.39
CA GLU A 190 -10.53 17.37 -4.02
C GLU A 190 -9.68 16.34 -4.77
N PRO A 191 -9.08 16.73 -5.93
CA PRO A 191 -8.21 15.86 -6.70
C PRO A 191 -6.87 15.66 -5.99
N ILE A 192 -6.48 14.40 -5.77
CA ILE A 192 -5.11 14.03 -5.37
C ILE A 192 -4.16 14.41 -6.50
N THR A 193 -3.14 15.21 -6.19
CA THR A 193 -2.11 15.61 -7.15
C THR A 193 -1.17 14.44 -7.46
N GLU A 194 -0.55 14.41 -8.64
CA GLU A 194 0.38 13.34 -9.01
C GLU A 194 1.63 13.33 -8.14
N VAL A 195 2.06 14.49 -7.63
CA VAL A 195 3.12 14.57 -6.63
C VAL A 195 2.71 13.86 -5.34
N GLU A 196 1.48 14.06 -4.88
CA GLU A 196 0.94 13.34 -3.70
C GLU A 196 0.83 11.85 -3.97
N ALA A 197 0.32 11.45 -5.13
CA ALA A 197 0.18 10.05 -5.51
C ALA A 197 1.54 9.33 -5.59
N ILE A 198 2.55 9.91 -6.26
CA ILE A 198 3.90 9.32 -6.34
C ILE A 198 4.54 9.28 -4.95
N THR A 199 4.33 10.31 -4.13
CA THR A 199 4.84 10.32 -2.76
C THR A 199 4.25 9.16 -1.96
N HIS A 200 2.93 8.94 -2.02
CA HIS A 200 2.25 7.84 -1.34
C HIS A 200 2.73 6.48 -1.85
N GLU A 201 2.55 6.21 -3.14
CA GLU A 201 2.76 4.89 -3.73
C GLU A 201 4.23 4.51 -3.85
N ILE A 202 5.14 5.45 -4.06
CA ILE A 202 6.56 5.10 -4.28
C ILE A 202 7.39 5.43 -3.06
N LEU A 203 7.38 6.70 -2.62
CA LEU A 203 8.25 7.11 -1.53
C LEU A 203 7.82 6.53 -0.20
N CYS A 204 6.52 6.39 0.05
CA CYS A 204 6.02 5.82 1.28
C CYS A 204 5.87 4.30 1.15
N HIS A 205 5.16 3.77 0.16
CA HIS A 205 4.99 2.32 0.07
C HIS A 205 6.25 1.55 -0.31
N GLU A 206 6.81 1.81 -1.50
CA GLU A 206 7.88 0.96 -2.05
C GLU A 206 9.24 1.22 -1.39
N VAL A 207 9.68 2.48 -1.28
CA VAL A 207 10.99 2.84 -0.70
C VAL A 207 11.12 2.40 0.76
N THR A 208 10.01 2.39 1.51
CA THR A 208 10.02 2.04 2.94
C THR A 208 9.61 0.59 3.20
N ALA A 209 9.28 -0.20 2.16
CA ALA A 209 8.80 -1.57 2.31
C ALA A 209 9.72 -2.45 3.18
N HIS A 210 11.04 -2.29 3.04
CA HIS A 210 12.04 -3.03 3.82
C HIS A 210 12.00 -2.77 5.33
N LEU A 211 11.40 -1.66 5.79
CA LEU A 211 11.25 -1.36 7.23
C LEU A 211 10.10 -2.13 7.87
N ARG A 212 9.13 -2.56 7.06
CA ARG A 212 7.89 -3.20 7.49
C ARG A 212 7.76 -4.65 7.01
N GLU A 213 8.80 -5.19 6.39
CA GLU A 213 8.85 -6.58 5.99
C GLU A 213 8.75 -7.48 7.23
N GLU A 214 7.88 -8.48 7.15
CA GLU A 214 7.56 -9.41 8.25
C GLU A 214 6.84 -8.78 9.45
N THR A 215 6.27 -7.57 9.32
CA THR A 215 5.57 -6.88 10.40
C THR A 215 4.04 -6.89 10.24
N ALA A 216 3.29 -6.46 11.26
CA ALA A 216 1.82 -6.45 11.22
C ALA A 216 1.24 -5.51 10.15
N ILE A 217 2.05 -4.58 9.65
CA ILE A 217 1.74 -3.56 8.66
C ILE A 217 2.48 -3.76 7.32
N ASP A 218 2.99 -4.97 7.04
CA ASP A 218 3.61 -5.36 5.76
C ASP A 218 2.67 -5.15 4.54
N ASP A 219 3.20 -5.18 3.32
CA ASP A 219 2.45 -5.26 2.07
C ASP A 219 1.94 -6.67 1.75
N SER A 220 2.56 -7.71 2.32
CA SER A 220 2.14 -9.09 2.09
C SER A 220 0.79 -9.40 2.74
N PRO A 221 -0.26 -9.76 1.98
CA PRO A 221 -1.58 -10.07 2.54
C PRO A 221 -1.63 -11.40 3.32
N VAL A 222 -0.51 -12.13 3.40
CA VAL A 222 -0.36 -13.34 4.22
C VAL A 222 0.17 -13.00 5.62
N VAL A 223 0.93 -11.92 5.74
CA VAL A 223 1.59 -11.48 6.98
C VAL A 223 0.84 -10.32 7.61
N ALA A 224 0.40 -9.37 6.78
CA ALA A 224 -0.21 -8.14 7.24
C ALA A 224 -1.60 -8.37 7.83
N THR A 225 -1.76 -7.94 9.08
CA THR A 225 -3.01 -8.04 9.83
C THR A 225 -3.72 -6.69 9.92
N HIS A 226 -3.03 -5.59 9.60
CA HIS A 226 -3.51 -4.21 9.78
C HIS A 226 -3.28 -3.33 8.52
N GLN A 227 -3.82 -3.75 7.37
CA GLN A 227 -3.67 -3.04 6.09
C GLN A 227 -4.18 -1.59 6.12
N GLU A 228 -5.30 -1.33 6.79
CA GLU A 228 -5.84 0.04 6.91
C GLU A 228 -4.89 0.97 7.68
N TYR A 229 -4.21 0.43 8.70
CA TYR A 229 -3.22 1.17 9.45
C TYR A 229 -2.01 1.51 8.59
N LYS A 230 -1.57 0.57 7.75
CA LYS A 230 -0.48 0.78 6.78
C LYS A 230 -0.83 1.90 5.79
N GLU A 231 -1.99 1.86 5.15
CA GLU A 231 -2.41 2.90 4.19
C GLU A 231 -2.48 4.27 4.87
N ARG A 232 -3.06 4.33 6.09
CA ARG A 232 -3.10 5.55 6.91
C ARG A 232 -1.70 6.07 7.24
N LEU A 233 -0.77 5.18 7.56
CA LEU A 233 0.62 5.50 7.85
C LEU A 233 1.31 6.14 6.64
N MET A 234 1.11 5.58 5.44
CA MET A 234 1.67 6.10 4.20
C MET A 234 1.09 7.47 3.87
N ASP A 235 -0.22 7.66 4.07
CA ASP A 235 -0.89 8.93 3.91
C ASP A 235 -0.29 10.03 4.82
N LEU A 236 -0.03 9.70 6.09
CA LEU A 236 0.55 10.63 7.08
C LEU A 236 2.00 10.97 6.76
N LEU A 237 2.79 9.95 6.39
CA LEU A 237 4.19 10.13 6.00
C LEU A 237 4.30 10.98 4.73
N GLY A 238 3.50 10.69 3.72
CA GLY A 238 3.48 11.41 2.46
C GLY A 238 3.12 12.87 2.64
N ARG A 239 2.06 13.17 3.40
CA ARG A 239 1.67 14.56 3.69
C ARG A 239 2.72 15.30 4.52
N THR A 240 3.40 14.61 5.43
CA THR A 240 4.55 15.19 6.16
C THR A 240 5.66 15.61 5.20
N LEU A 241 6.02 14.76 4.24
CA LEU A 241 7.00 15.11 3.19
C LEU A 241 6.55 16.32 2.37
N LEU A 242 5.29 16.34 1.90
CA LEU A 242 4.76 17.42 1.08
C LEU A 242 4.70 18.76 1.82
N VAL A 243 4.32 18.75 3.10
CA VAL A 243 4.33 19.95 3.96
C VAL A 243 5.74 20.45 4.18
N ARG A 244 6.68 19.55 4.49
CA ARG A 244 8.09 19.91 4.73
C ARG A 244 8.79 20.40 3.47
N ALA A 245 8.40 19.89 2.31
CA ALA A 245 8.86 20.36 1.00
C ALA A 245 8.22 21.68 0.55
N GLY A 246 7.25 22.21 1.31
CA GLY A 246 6.51 23.43 0.95
C GLY A 246 5.57 23.27 -0.25
N ILE A 247 5.21 22.04 -0.61
CA ILE A 247 4.28 21.71 -1.69
C ILE A 247 2.83 21.77 -1.19
N MET A 248 2.61 21.35 0.06
CA MET A 248 1.32 21.37 0.73
C MET A 248 1.37 22.32 1.94
N LYS A 249 0.28 23.05 2.19
CA LYS A 249 0.14 23.85 3.42
C LYS A 249 -0.45 22.99 4.53
N ARG A 250 -0.04 23.23 5.78
CA ARG A 250 -0.54 22.48 6.95
C ARG A 250 -2.07 22.52 7.04
N GLU A 251 -2.66 23.68 6.78
CA GLU A 251 -4.12 23.89 6.87
C GLU A 251 -4.89 23.20 5.73
N GLY A 252 -4.18 22.79 4.67
CA GLY A 252 -4.72 22.03 3.55
C GLY A 252 -4.57 20.52 3.71
N VAL A 253 -3.99 20.05 4.81
CA VAL A 253 -3.89 18.62 5.08
C VAL A 253 -5.28 18.05 5.37
N ARG A 254 -5.70 17.12 4.54
CA ARG A 254 -6.92 16.32 4.67
C ARG A 254 -6.56 14.88 4.38
N MET A 255 -7.10 13.96 5.15
CA MET A 255 -6.87 12.54 4.90
C MET A 255 -7.97 11.93 4.06
N VAL A 256 -7.57 11.24 2.99
CA VAL A 256 -8.50 10.58 2.05
C VAL A 256 -8.98 9.28 2.70
N GLY A 257 -10.29 9.01 2.65
CA GLY A 257 -10.89 7.81 3.27
C GLY A 257 -11.61 8.03 4.61
N GLY A 258 -11.71 9.26 5.10
CA GLY A 258 -12.52 9.60 6.28
C GLY A 258 -14.02 9.66 5.96
N GLY A 259 -14.70 8.52 5.93
CA GLY A 259 -16.16 8.44 5.79
C GLY A 259 -16.72 7.24 6.52
N ASP A 260 -17.08 7.46 7.79
CA ASP A 260 -17.88 6.63 8.69
C ASP A 260 -17.32 5.27 9.19
N ALA A 261 -17.30 5.19 10.53
CA ALA A 261 -17.28 4.00 11.39
C ALA A 261 -16.01 3.11 11.35
N GLY A 262 -15.01 3.49 12.16
CA GLY A 262 -14.04 2.52 12.68
C GLY A 262 -12.63 2.57 12.11
N ALA A 263 -12.18 3.73 11.59
CA ALA A 263 -10.76 3.90 11.28
C ALA A 263 -9.93 3.49 12.51
N PRO A 264 -9.01 2.52 12.38
CA PRO A 264 -8.25 1.99 13.51
C PRO A 264 -7.48 3.12 14.19
N ASP A 265 -7.46 3.11 15.53
CA ASP A 265 -6.80 4.09 16.41
C ASP A 265 -5.53 4.64 15.75
N ILE A 266 -5.63 5.87 15.23
CA ILE A 266 -4.50 6.54 14.59
C ILE A 266 -3.42 6.66 15.66
N ASP A 267 -2.18 6.26 15.36
CA ASP A 267 -1.13 6.35 16.37
C ASP A 267 -0.97 7.80 16.84
N PRO A 268 -1.21 8.09 18.12
CA PRO A 268 -0.91 9.38 18.71
C PRO A 268 0.53 9.86 18.42
N LEU A 269 1.45 8.92 18.14
CA LEU A 269 2.85 9.16 17.83
C LEU A 269 3.10 10.06 16.59
N TYR A 270 2.12 10.20 15.69
CA TYR A 270 2.25 11.10 14.53
C TYR A 270 1.92 12.57 14.81
N TYR A 271 1.32 12.88 15.96
CA TYR A 271 0.76 14.19 16.25
C TYR A 271 1.57 14.98 17.27
N THR A 272 1.46 16.31 17.23
CA THR A 272 2.14 17.20 18.20
C THR A 272 1.49 17.12 19.57
N ASP A 273 0.17 16.87 19.60
CA ASP A 273 -0.60 16.50 20.77
C ASP A 273 -1.14 15.06 20.59
N PRO A 274 -0.43 14.05 21.13
CA PRO A 274 -0.88 12.66 21.12
C PRO A 274 -2.23 12.45 21.84
N GLU A 275 -2.58 13.28 22.83
CA GLU A 275 -3.84 13.13 23.57
C GLU A 275 -5.03 13.68 22.77
N HIS A 276 -4.78 14.57 21.79
CA HIS A 276 -5.78 15.16 20.90
C HIS A 276 -5.27 15.20 19.45
N PRO A 277 -5.24 14.04 18.75
CA PRO A 277 -4.72 13.97 17.39
C PRO A 277 -5.54 14.85 16.43
N ASP A 278 -4.85 15.79 15.76
CA ASP A 278 -5.42 16.72 14.79
C ASP A 278 -4.54 16.73 13.53
N GLU A 279 -5.15 16.59 12.35
CA GLU A 279 -4.47 16.57 11.05
C GLU A 279 -3.69 17.87 10.75
N ASN A 280 -4.06 18.99 11.36
CA ASN A 280 -3.27 20.24 11.29
C ASN A 280 -2.01 20.21 12.17
N ASN A 281 -1.94 19.27 13.10
CA ASN A 281 -0.92 19.09 14.13
C ASN A 281 -0.01 17.89 13.84
N LEU A 282 0.17 17.51 12.57
CA LEU A 282 1.17 16.49 12.20
C LEU A 282 2.57 16.92 12.67
N ARG A 283 3.16 16.10 13.55
CA ARG A 283 4.47 16.35 14.15
C ARG A 283 5.57 15.64 13.41
N TYR A 284 5.42 14.34 13.15
CA TYR A 284 6.54 13.40 13.13
C TYR A 284 7.92 14.03 12.82
N GLU A 285 8.70 14.26 13.87
CA GLU A 285 10.04 14.88 13.81
C GLU A 285 11.17 13.85 14.06
N GLY A 286 10.81 12.56 14.20
CA GLY A 286 11.75 11.45 14.41
C GLY A 286 12.29 10.86 13.09
N ARG A 287 12.98 9.72 13.18
CA ARG A 287 13.44 8.93 12.02
C ARG A 287 12.55 7.72 11.77
N LEU A 288 12.00 7.58 10.57
CA LEU A 288 10.98 6.57 10.24
C LEU A 288 11.20 5.16 10.81
N PRO A 289 12.42 4.56 10.82
CA PRO A 289 12.67 3.27 11.47
C PRO A 289 12.27 3.19 12.94
N ASP A 290 12.45 4.27 13.71
CA ASP A 290 12.10 4.32 15.13
C ASP A 290 10.57 4.24 15.32
N LEU A 291 9.84 4.91 14.43
CA LEU A 291 8.39 4.94 14.45
C LEU A 291 7.76 3.59 14.10
N ILE A 292 8.28 2.90 13.09
CA ILE A 292 7.83 1.55 12.74
C ILE A 292 8.02 0.60 13.93
N LYS A 293 9.15 0.71 14.64
CA LYS A 293 9.41 -0.10 15.83
C LYS A 293 8.43 0.21 16.97
N ASP A 294 8.11 1.48 17.19
CA ASP A 294 7.15 1.88 18.23
C ASP A 294 5.73 1.37 17.91
N ILE A 295 5.31 1.46 16.63
CA ILE A 295 4.05 0.90 16.13
C ILE A 295 3.97 -0.60 16.40
N GLU A 296 4.98 -1.37 16.01
CA GLU A 296 4.99 -2.83 16.21
C GLU A 296 4.98 -3.20 17.69
N THR A 297 5.72 -2.45 18.51
CA THR A 297 5.72 -2.65 19.97
C THR A 297 4.30 -2.47 20.53
N LYS A 298 3.58 -1.45 20.08
CA LYS A 298 2.21 -1.17 20.51
C LYS A 298 1.23 -2.25 20.05
N LEU A 299 1.30 -2.66 18.78
CA LEU A 299 0.44 -3.71 18.22
C LEU A 299 0.68 -5.08 18.87
N SER A 300 1.89 -5.35 19.37
CA SER A 300 2.18 -6.59 20.11
C SER A 300 1.60 -6.64 21.53
N GLN A 301 1.13 -5.50 22.06
CA GLN A 301 0.61 -5.37 23.43
C GLN A 301 -0.92 -5.33 23.50
N SER A 302 -1.59 -5.09 22.38
CA SER A 302 -3.06 -5.10 22.19
C SER A 302 -3.59 -6.51 21.93
#